data_AF-A0A6I7N743-F1
#
_entry.id   AF-A0A6I7N743-F1
#
_cell.length_a   1.000
_cell.length_b   1.000
_cell.length_c   1.000
_cell.angle_alpha   90.00
_cell.angle_beta   90.00
_cell.angle_gamma   90.00
#
_symmetry.space_group_name_H-M   'P 1'
#
loop_
_entity.id
_entity.type
_entity.pdbx_description
1 polymer ?
#
loop_
_entity_poly.entity_id
_entity_poly.type
_entity_poly.pdbx_seq_one_letter_code
_entity_poly.pdbx_strand_id
1 'polypeptide(L)'
;MSKAWQKLNLEGGGLQAVNAVLANEMRSRNRAYVAWILFPLGLHRFYLADPRGGAAFLVLSVITVGAAWLAPAWWWLLPAAFLAALAVYDLFWIDRRVVAYNKQLRMQLFLRKGEKPPTNYRGRYTDEKDAESINRDLADYQALKEGERAGHVPVKRDAPDGPDQAKRRRQPSFNEQEALLRELAKKRRDR
;
A
#
# COMPACT_ATOMS: atom_id res chain seq x y z
N MET A 1 28.13 -20.96 -8.71
CA MET A 1 27.06 -19.94 -8.65
C MET A 1 26.01 -20.39 -7.64
N SER A 2 26.00 -19.82 -6.43
CA SER A 2 25.07 -20.25 -5.37
C SER A 2 23.81 -19.38 -5.38
N LYS A 3 22.76 -19.88 -6.04
CA LYS A 3 21.32 -19.94 -5.67
C LYS A 3 20.78 -19.05 -4.53
N ALA A 4 21.25 -17.82 -4.35
CA ALA A 4 20.79 -16.92 -3.27
C ALA A 4 19.38 -16.36 -3.54
N TRP A 5 19.03 -16.17 -4.81
CA TRP A 5 17.65 -15.91 -5.24
C TRP A 5 16.70 -17.07 -4.90
N GLN A 6 17.25 -18.28 -4.74
CA GLN A 6 16.51 -19.50 -4.35
C GLN A 6 16.31 -19.60 -2.83
N LYS A 7 16.90 -18.67 -2.06
CA LYS A 7 16.75 -18.52 -0.61
C LYS A 7 15.91 -17.29 -0.22
N LEU A 8 15.43 -16.51 -1.20
CA LEU A 8 14.28 -15.64 -1.00
C LEU A 8 13.14 -16.59 -0.67
N ASN A 9 12.66 -16.51 0.57
CA ASN A 9 11.81 -17.55 1.06
C ASN A 9 10.40 -17.44 0.47
N LEU A 10 10.21 -18.06 -0.70
CA LEU A 10 8.92 -18.41 -1.27
C LEU A 10 8.39 -19.70 -0.61
N GLU A 11 8.96 -20.17 0.51
CA GLU A 11 8.42 -21.30 1.27
C GLU A 11 6.99 -20.96 1.72
N GLY A 12 6.04 -21.59 1.03
CA GLY A 12 4.64 -21.70 1.43
C GLY A 12 3.66 -20.90 0.59
N GLY A 13 4.13 -20.05 -0.31
CA GLY A 13 3.25 -19.38 -1.24
C GLY A 13 3.91 -18.17 -1.88
N GLY A 14 4.41 -18.32 -3.10
CA GLY A 14 5.07 -17.22 -3.81
C GLY A 14 4.16 -16.00 -4.04
N LEU A 15 4.58 -15.07 -4.90
CA LEU A 15 3.78 -13.89 -5.28
C LEU A 15 2.30 -14.27 -5.60
N GLN A 16 2.09 -15.47 -6.13
CA GLN A 16 0.78 -16.08 -6.38
C GLN A 16 -0.08 -16.31 -5.13
N ALA A 17 0.49 -16.76 -4.01
CA ALA A 17 -0.26 -16.96 -2.77
C ALA A 17 -0.57 -15.63 -2.06
N VAL A 18 0.35 -14.67 -2.08
CA VAL A 18 0.06 -13.31 -1.62
C VAL A 18 -1.05 -12.69 -2.46
N ASN A 19 -1.01 -12.90 -3.79
CA ASN A 19 -2.08 -12.47 -4.68
C ASN A 19 -3.40 -13.21 -4.42
N ALA A 20 -3.38 -14.51 -4.09
CA ALA A 20 -4.57 -15.26 -3.73
C ALA A 20 -5.21 -14.75 -2.42
N VAL A 21 -4.39 -14.47 -1.41
CA VAL A 21 -4.86 -13.86 -0.14
C VAL A 21 -5.42 -12.46 -0.41
N LEU A 22 -4.72 -11.63 -1.18
CA LEU A 22 -5.21 -10.30 -1.57
C LEU A 22 -6.53 -10.39 -2.32
N ALA A 23 -6.67 -11.30 -3.28
CA ALA A 23 -7.89 -11.48 -4.05
C ALA A 23 -9.08 -11.89 -3.16
N ASN A 24 -8.85 -12.70 -2.13
CA ASN A 24 -9.89 -13.15 -1.22
C ASN A 24 -10.27 -12.11 -0.15
N GLU A 25 -9.29 -11.35 0.37
CA GLU A 25 -9.50 -10.43 1.49
C GLU A 25 -9.79 -8.99 1.08
N MET A 26 -9.47 -8.62 -0.16
CA MET A 26 -9.77 -7.28 -0.66
C MET A 26 -11.28 -7.02 -0.64
N ARG A 27 -11.63 -5.82 -0.18
CA ARG A 27 -13.01 -5.38 -0.12
C ARG A 27 -13.38 -4.75 -1.46
N SER A 28 -14.47 -5.22 -2.06
CA SER A 28 -15.04 -4.62 -3.26
C SER A 28 -16.03 -3.50 -2.91
N ARG A 29 -16.10 -2.49 -3.79
CA ARG A 29 -17.03 -1.35 -3.69
C ARG A 29 -18.48 -1.82 -3.72
N ASN A 30 -18.81 -2.71 -4.66
CA ASN A 30 -20.17 -3.20 -4.84
C ASN A 30 -20.68 -3.91 -3.58
N ARG A 31 -19.87 -4.77 -2.95
CA ARG A 31 -20.25 -5.43 -1.69
C ARG A 31 -20.44 -4.43 -0.55
N ALA A 32 -19.62 -3.37 -0.49
CA ALA A 32 -19.79 -2.32 0.51
C ALA A 32 -21.11 -1.54 0.33
N TYR A 33 -21.49 -1.21 -0.90
CA TYR A 33 -22.78 -0.57 -1.20
C TYR A 33 -23.97 -1.50 -0.94
N VAL A 34 -23.86 -2.80 -1.27
CA VAL A 34 -24.88 -3.80 -0.93
C VAL A 34 -25.05 -3.90 0.59
N ALA A 35 -23.94 -3.93 1.34
CA ALA A 35 -23.99 -3.93 2.81
C ALA A 35 -24.58 -2.64 3.38
N TRP A 36 -24.45 -1.51 2.68
CA TRP A 36 -25.01 -0.21 3.08
C TRP A 36 -26.54 -0.17 2.94
N ILE A 37 -27.17 -0.98 2.09
CA ILE A 37 -28.65 -1.07 2.06
C ILE A 37 -29.20 -1.48 3.45
N LEU A 38 -28.42 -2.27 4.18
CA LEU A 38 -28.69 -2.68 5.56
C LEU A 38 -27.95 -1.80 6.58
N PHE A 39 -27.79 -0.50 6.29
CA PHE A 39 -27.10 0.44 7.18
C PHE A 39 -27.62 0.50 8.62
N PRO A 40 -28.92 0.25 8.95
CA PRO A 40 -29.35 0.25 10.34
C PRO A 40 -28.64 -0.84 11.16
N LEU A 41 -28.20 -1.92 10.49
CA LEU A 41 -27.42 -2.99 11.11
C LEU A 41 -25.91 -2.68 11.16
N GLY A 42 -25.45 -1.59 10.55
CA GLY A 42 -24.04 -1.22 10.50
C GLY A 42 -23.16 -2.18 9.67
N LEU A 43 -23.75 -3.04 8.84
CA LEU A 43 -23.02 -4.10 8.12
C LEU A 43 -21.89 -3.55 7.23
N HIS A 44 -22.09 -2.38 6.61
CA HIS A 44 -21.07 -1.72 5.80
C HIS A 44 -19.82 -1.34 6.62
N ARG A 45 -19.98 -0.95 7.90
CA ARG A 45 -18.87 -0.64 8.81
C ARG A 45 -18.14 -1.89 9.27
N PHE A 46 -18.87 -2.95 9.63
CA PHE A 46 -18.28 -4.24 9.99
C PHE A 46 -17.50 -4.84 8.81
N TYR A 47 -18.05 -4.76 7.61
CA TYR A 47 -17.38 -5.21 6.39
C TYR A 47 -16.06 -4.46 6.13
N LEU A 48 -16.00 -3.17 6.47
CA LEU A 48 -14.80 -2.33 6.36
C LEU A 48 -13.88 -2.40 7.59
N ALA A 49 -14.08 -3.39 8.47
CA ALA A 49 -13.32 -3.62 9.69
C ALA A 49 -13.30 -2.44 10.69
N ASP A 50 -14.39 -1.68 10.75
CA ASP A 50 -14.64 -0.66 11.77
C ASP A 50 -15.74 -1.13 12.73
N PRO A 51 -15.40 -1.97 13.74
CA PRO A 51 -16.39 -2.56 14.64
C PRO A 51 -17.03 -1.52 15.54
N ARG A 52 -16.33 -0.43 15.88
CA ARG A 52 -16.87 0.65 16.71
C ARG A 52 -17.93 1.43 15.95
N GLY A 53 -17.65 1.78 14.70
CA GLY A 53 -18.63 2.41 13.81
C GLY A 53 -19.86 1.51 13.60
N GLY A 54 -19.66 0.21 13.36
CA GLY A 54 -20.76 -0.74 13.19
C GLY A 54 -21.64 -0.88 14.44
N ALA A 55 -21.01 -1.00 15.62
CA ALA A 55 -21.72 -1.06 16.88
C ALA A 55 -22.52 0.22 17.16
N ALA A 56 -22.00 1.39 16.80
CA ALA A 56 -22.72 2.65 16.95
C ALA A 56 -24.03 2.67 16.14
N PHE A 57 -24.04 2.16 14.91
CA PHE A 57 -25.26 2.02 14.11
C PHE A 57 -26.25 1.05 14.77
N LEU A 58 -25.78 -0.10 15.26
CA LEU A 58 -26.65 -1.05 15.95
C LEU A 58 -27.29 -0.46 17.20
N VAL A 59 -26.50 0.17 18.07
CA VAL A 59 -27.00 0.83 19.28
C VAL A 59 -28.01 1.93 18.93
N LEU A 60 -27.69 2.77 17.93
CA LEU A 60 -28.59 3.84 17.49
C LEU A 60 -29.90 3.30 16.90
N SER A 61 -29.84 2.20 16.15
CA SER A 61 -31.03 1.51 15.64
C SER A 61 -31.88 0.94 16.77
N VAL A 62 -31.28 0.30 17.78
CA VAL A 62 -32.01 -0.21 18.96
C VAL A 62 -32.66 0.94 19.72
N ILE A 63 -31.96 2.06 19.92
CA ILE A 63 -32.52 3.27 20.54
C ILE A 63 -33.69 3.81 19.72
N THR A 64 -33.57 3.85 18.39
CA THR A 64 -34.62 4.33 17.49
C THR A 64 -35.87 3.47 17.58
N VAL A 65 -35.72 2.13 17.55
CA VAL A 65 -36.83 1.19 17.70
C VAL A 65 -37.44 1.26 19.09
N GLY A 66 -36.62 1.34 20.15
CA GLY A 66 -37.09 1.48 21.52
C GLY A 66 -37.87 2.77 21.73
N ALA A 67 -37.40 3.90 21.19
CA ALA A 67 -38.10 5.17 21.23
C ALA A 67 -39.43 5.12 20.46
N ALA A 68 -39.47 4.46 19.30
CA ALA A 68 -40.69 4.27 18.53
C ALA A 68 -41.74 3.44 19.27
N TRP A 69 -41.31 2.51 20.14
CA TRP A 69 -42.22 1.66 20.90
C TRP A 69 -42.69 2.31 22.22
N LEU A 70 -41.83 3.05 22.91
CA LEU A 70 -42.10 3.61 24.24
C LEU A 70 -42.71 5.01 24.22
N ALA A 71 -42.50 5.79 23.16
CA ALA A 71 -42.97 7.17 23.07
C ALA A 71 -44.09 7.30 22.02
N PRO A 72 -45.35 7.51 22.41
CA PRO A 72 -46.45 7.77 21.49
C PRO A 72 -46.36 9.22 20.98
N ALA A 73 -45.43 9.49 20.06
CA ALA A 73 -45.26 10.77 19.36
C ALA A 73 -44.12 10.66 18.33
N TRP A 74 -43.86 11.74 17.60
CA TRP A 74 -42.80 11.82 16.58
C TRP A 74 -41.37 11.91 17.13
N TRP A 75 -41.15 11.69 18.43
CA TRP A 75 -39.81 11.78 19.05
C TRP A 75 -38.80 10.76 18.49
N TRP A 76 -39.27 9.60 18.03
CA TRP A 76 -38.42 8.60 17.37
C TRP A 76 -37.83 9.09 16.03
N LEU A 77 -38.39 10.15 15.43
CA LEU A 77 -37.85 10.76 14.22
C LEU A 77 -36.49 11.41 14.45
N LEU A 78 -36.18 11.86 15.67
CA LEU A 78 -34.87 12.47 15.98
C LEU A 78 -33.72 11.48 15.81
N PRO A 79 -33.68 10.33 16.52
CA PRO A 79 -32.62 9.35 16.31
C PRO A 79 -32.69 8.72 14.91
N ALA A 80 -33.88 8.56 14.31
CA ALA A 80 -34.00 8.08 12.93
C ALA A 80 -33.37 9.04 11.91
N ALA A 81 -33.62 10.35 12.03
CA ALA A 81 -33.02 11.37 11.17
C ALA A 81 -31.49 11.43 11.36
N PHE A 82 -31.02 11.30 12.60
CA PHE A 82 -29.59 11.23 12.89
C PHE A 82 -28.93 9.99 12.27
N LEU A 83 -29.57 8.81 12.40
CA LEU A 83 -29.14 7.57 11.77
C LEU A 83 -29.07 7.70 10.23
N ALA A 84 -30.09 8.31 9.62
CA ALA A 84 -30.12 8.56 8.18
C ALA A 84 -29.01 9.54 7.74
N ALA A 85 -28.77 10.61 8.49
CA ALA A 85 -27.70 11.56 8.20
C ALA A 85 -26.32 10.89 8.26
N LEU A 86 -26.07 10.02 9.24
CA LEU A 86 -24.85 9.22 9.32
C LEU A 86 -24.71 8.24 8.16
N ALA A 87 -25.82 7.63 7.72
CA ALA A 87 -25.82 6.73 6.57
C ALA A 87 -25.47 7.46 5.26
N VAL A 88 -26.03 8.65 5.04
CA VAL A 88 -25.72 9.50 3.89
C VAL A 88 -24.27 9.97 3.95
N TYR A 89 -23.79 10.41 5.11
CA TYR A 89 -22.37 10.71 5.31
C TYR A 89 -21.51 9.52 4.91
N ASP A 90 -21.83 8.32 5.39
CA ASP A 90 -21.08 7.11 5.04
C ASP A 90 -21.10 6.80 3.55
N LEU A 91 -22.20 7.05 2.84
CA LEU A 91 -22.28 6.84 1.39
C LEU A 91 -21.18 7.61 0.63
N PHE A 92 -20.91 8.86 1.03
CA PHE A 92 -19.84 9.67 0.44
C PHE A 92 -18.43 9.17 0.79
N TRP A 93 -18.26 8.48 1.92
CA TRP A 93 -16.96 8.02 2.41
C TRP A 93 -16.65 6.54 2.16
N ILE A 94 -17.63 5.73 1.71
CA ILE A 94 -17.45 4.29 1.45
C ILE A 94 -16.26 4.05 0.52
N ASP A 95 -16.16 4.77 -0.60
CA ASP A 95 -15.07 4.54 -1.56
C ASP A 95 -13.70 4.81 -0.93
N ARG A 96 -13.56 5.95 -0.24
CA ARG A 96 -12.32 6.31 0.47
C ARG A 96 -11.93 5.24 1.49
N ARG A 97 -12.89 4.69 2.22
CA ARG A 97 -12.63 3.63 3.21
C ARG A 97 -12.26 2.30 2.57
N VAL A 98 -12.91 1.90 1.48
CA VAL A 98 -12.53 0.71 0.72
C VAL A 98 -11.09 0.83 0.24
N VAL A 99 -10.72 1.98 -0.32
CA VAL A 99 -9.34 2.25 -0.77
C VAL A 99 -8.36 2.20 0.41
N ALA A 100 -8.69 2.87 1.52
CA ALA A 100 -7.85 2.88 2.72
C ALA A 100 -7.65 1.46 3.27
N TYR A 101 -8.71 0.66 3.40
CA TYR A 101 -8.64 -0.72 3.86
C TYR A 101 -7.78 -1.57 2.92
N ASN A 102 -8.03 -1.53 1.61
CA ASN A 102 -7.26 -2.32 0.64
C ASN A 102 -5.78 -1.90 0.61
N LYS A 103 -5.48 -0.60 0.81
CA LYS A 103 -4.12 -0.10 0.96
C LYS A 103 -3.47 -0.66 2.23
N GLN A 104 -4.16 -0.62 3.36
CA GLN A 104 -3.67 -1.17 4.62
C GLN A 104 -3.44 -2.68 4.52
N LEU A 105 -4.34 -3.43 3.91
CA LEU A 105 -4.21 -4.87 3.68
C LEU A 105 -2.95 -5.20 2.85
N ARG A 106 -2.74 -4.48 1.74
CA ARG A 106 -1.50 -4.63 0.94
C ARG A 106 -0.27 -4.32 1.78
N MET A 107 -0.27 -3.22 2.52
CA MET A 107 0.85 -2.86 3.38
C MET A 107 1.12 -3.96 4.42
N GLN A 108 0.11 -4.51 5.08
CA GLN A 108 0.28 -5.57 6.08
C GLN A 108 0.86 -6.86 5.48
N LEU A 109 0.41 -7.24 4.29
CA LEU A 109 0.88 -8.45 3.60
C LEU A 109 2.31 -8.29 3.06
N PHE A 110 2.64 -7.11 2.50
CA PHE A 110 3.99 -6.84 1.97
C PHE A 110 5.01 -6.46 3.05
N LEU A 111 4.59 -5.89 4.19
CA LEU A 111 5.45 -5.49 5.30
C LEU A 111 5.48 -6.52 6.45
N ARG A 112 5.16 -7.78 6.19
CA ARG A 112 5.14 -8.83 7.22
C ARG A 112 6.49 -8.86 7.99
N LYS A 113 6.38 -8.87 9.33
CA LYS A 113 7.48 -8.79 10.32
C LYS A 113 8.58 -9.82 10.05
N GLY A 114 9.80 -9.35 9.78
CA GLY A 114 11.01 -10.18 9.77
C GLY A 114 12.16 -9.55 8.99
N GLU A 115 11.85 -8.87 7.90
CA GLU A 115 12.86 -8.20 7.08
C GLU A 115 12.76 -6.71 7.32
N LYS A 116 13.56 -6.24 8.28
CA LYS A 116 13.91 -4.83 8.29
C LYS A 116 14.70 -4.58 7.01
N PRO A 117 14.38 -3.52 6.25
CA PRO A 117 15.31 -3.05 5.23
C PRO A 117 16.68 -2.86 5.91
N PRO A 118 17.82 -3.23 5.27
CA PRO A 118 19.15 -3.14 5.87
C PRO A 118 19.33 -1.81 6.58
N THR A 119 20.13 -1.72 7.65
CA THR A 119 20.21 -0.54 8.54
C THR A 119 20.53 0.79 7.84
N ASN A 120 20.88 0.76 6.55
CA ASN A 120 21.14 1.91 5.66
C ASN A 120 20.21 2.02 4.43
N TYR A 121 19.18 1.20 4.32
CA TYR A 121 18.26 1.19 3.19
C TYR A 121 17.19 2.26 3.38
N ARG A 122 17.42 3.40 2.73
CA ARG A 122 16.47 4.49 2.60
C ARG A 122 15.77 4.30 1.25
N GLY A 123 14.48 4.01 1.26
CA GLY A 123 13.67 4.01 0.03
C GLY A 123 13.71 5.36 -0.70
N ARG A 124 13.14 5.46 -1.90
CA ARG A 124 13.13 6.70 -2.70
C ARG A 124 11.99 7.63 -2.30
N TYR A 125 12.32 8.85 -1.86
CA TYR A 125 11.42 10.00 -1.87
C TYR A 125 11.82 10.92 -3.02
N THR A 126 10.84 11.36 -3.81
CA THR A 126 10.98 12.50 -4.73
C THR A 126 10.77 13.77 -3.89
N ASP A 127 11.81 14.23 -3.21
CA ASP A 127 11.71 15.45 -2.39
C ASP A 127 11.91 16.75 -3.19
N GLU A 128 12.06 16.68 -4.53
CA GLU A 128 12.24 17.86 -5.37
C GLU A 128 10.97 18.20 -6.15
N LYS A 129 10.49 19.44 -5.93
CA LYS A 129 9.26 19.99 -6.51
C LYS A 129 9.48 20.69 -7.86
N ASP A 130 10.70 20.63 -8.39
CA ASP A 130 11.08 21.39 -9.58
C ASP A 130 10.99 20.51 -10.83
N ALA A 131 10.12 20.89 -11.76
CA ALA A 131 9.84 20.13 -12.99
C ALA A 131 11.09 19.89 -13.85
N GLU A 132 12.08 20.77 -13.74
CA GLU A 132 13.33 20.69 -14.50
C GLU A 132 14.30 19.62 -13.97
N SER A 133 14.30 19.32 -12.66
CA SER A 133 15.09 18.21 -12.12
C SER A 133 14.44 16.86 -12.45
N ILE A 134 13.10 16.81 -12.42
CA ILE A 134 12.32 15.64 -12.83
C ILE A 134 12.59 15.28 -14.30
N ASN A 135 12.61 16.26 -15.20
CA ASN A 135 12.86 16.02 -16.63
C ASN A 135 14.29 15.54 -16.92
N ARG A 136 15.29 16.05 -16.19
CA ARG A 136 16.68 15.57 -16.29
C ARG A 136 16.81 14.15 -15.78
N ASP A 137 16.22 13.85 -14.63
CA ASP A 137 16.22 12.49 -14.06
C ASP A 137 15.51 11.49 -14.99
N LEU A 138 14.45 11.91 -15.68
CA LEU A 138 13.75 11.09 -16.68
C LEU A 138 14.62 10.84 -17.93
N ALA A 139 15.33 11.85 -18.43
CA ALA A 139 16.18 11.73 -19.60
C ALA A 139 17.40 10.82 -19.34
N ASP A 140 18.05 10.98 -18.20
CA ASP A 140 19.16 10.12 -17.78
C ASP A 140 18.72 8.66 -17.61
N TYR A 141 17.50 8.45 -17.11
CA TYR A 141 16.91 7.11 -16.99
C TYR A 141 16.61 6.47 -18.35
N GLN A 142 16.09 7.23 -19.31
CA GLN A 142 15.83 6.75 -20.67
C GLN A 142 17.14 6.32 -21.35
N ALA A 143 18.19 7.15 -21.27
CA ALA A 143 19.49 6.83 -21.85
C ALA A 143 20.13 5.56 -21.25
N LEU A 144 20.02 5.36 -19.93
CA LEU A 144 20.49 4.14 -19.28
C LEU A 144 19.72 2.91 -19.77
N LYS A 145 18.39 3.00 -19.89
CA LYS A 145 17.54 1.89 -20.34
C LYS A 145 17.73 1.56 -21.81
N GLU A 146 18.02 2.56 -22.64
CA GLU A 146 18.38 2.35 -24.04
C GLU A 146 19.73 1.64 -24.17
N GLY A 147 20.69 1.91 -23.28
CA GLY A 147 21.96 1.17 -23.19
C GLY A 147 21.83 -0.27 -22.67
N GLU A 148 20.80 -0.56 -21.88
CA GLU A 148 20.49 -1.92 -21.40
C GLU A 148 19.66 -2.76 -22.40
N ARG A 149 19.15 -2.16 -23.48
CA ARG A 149 18.44 -2.87 -24.54
C ARG A 149 19.45 -3.70 -25.34
N ALA A 150 19.24 -5.02 -25.39
CA ALA A 150 20.14 -5.95 -26.05
C ALA A 150 20.43 -5.52 -27.51
N GLY A 151 21.69 -5.20 -27.83
CA GLY A 151 22.14 -4.84 -29.18
C GLY A 151 23.06 -3.63 -29.29
N HIS A 152 23.24 -2.82 -28.24
CA HIS A 152 24.11 -1.65 -28.29
C HIS A 152 25.45 -1.85 -27.55
N VAL A 153 26.55 -1.47 -28.22
CA VAL A 153 27.90 -1.44 -27.66
C VAL A 153 27.98 -0.27 -26.67
N PRO A 154 28.57 -0.42 -25.47
CA PRO A 154 28.66 0.68 -24.52
C PRO A 154 29.41 1.86 -25.13
N VAL A 155 28.80 3.03 -25.10
CA VAL A 155 29.47 4.30 -25.40
C VAL A 155 30.49 4.55 -24.28
N LYS A 156 31.78 4.41 -24.59
CA LYS A 156 32.85 4.96 -23.74
C LYS A 156 32.64 6.48 -23.66
N ARG A 157 32.27 6.98 -22.48
CA ARG A 157 32.37 8.41 -22.16
C ARG A 157 33.67 8.61 -21.40
N ASP A 158 34.65 9.21 -22.08
CA ASP A 158 35.87 9.71 -21.48
C ASP A 158 35.61 11.04 -20.75
N ALA A 159 36.14 11.13 -19.52
CA ALA A 159 36.48 12.33 -18.72
C ALA A 159 35.37 13.09 -17.94
N PRO A 160 35.72 13.91 -16.91
CA PRO A 160 36.85 13.82 -15.95
C PRO A 160 36.38 13.81 -14.48
N ASP A 161 37.22 13.25 -13.61
CA ASP A 161 37.05 13.22 -12.15
C ASP A 161 37.06 14.64 -11.53
N GLY A 162 36.01 14.96 -10.78
CA GLY A 162 35.95 16.11 -9.87
C GLY A 162 35.67 15.62 -8.43
N PRO A 163 36.43 16.06 -7.40
CA PRO A 163 36.43 15.43 -6.08
C PRO A 163 35.18 15.67 -5.20
N ASP A 164 34.18 16.45 -5.65
CA ASP A 164 33.06 16.89 -4.81
C ASP A 164 31.65 16.37 -5.19
N GLN A 165 31.54 15.42 -6.13
CA GLN A 165 30.23 14.83 -6.51
C GLN A 165 29.78 13.65 -5.63
N ALA A 166 30.48 13.40 -4.52
CA ALA A 166 30.18 12.31 -3.60
C ALA A 166 29.03 12.68 -2.65
N LYS A 167 27.79 12.85 -3.15
CA LYS A 167 26.56 12.75 -2.31
C LYS A 167 25.19 12.79 -3.03
N ARG A 168 25.10 12.51 -4.34
CA ARG A 168 23.78 12.44 -5.02
C ARG A 168 23.48 11.01 -5.48
N ARG A 169 22.43 10.44 -4.86
CA ARG A 169 22.15 9.01 -4.71
C ARG A 169 21.49 8.41 -5.94
N ARG A 170 22.32 7.84 -6.81
CA ARG A 170 21.99 6.96 -7.94
C ARG A 170 21.17 5.74 -7.47
N GLN A 171 20.27 5.20 -8.29
CA GLN A 171 19.85 3.80 -8.09
C GLN A 171 21.02 2.91 -8.51
N PRO A 172 21.31 1.84 -7.76
CA PRO A 172 22.40 0.96 -8.15
C PRO A 172 22.04 0.27 -9.47
N SER A 173 22.93 0.39 -10.45
CA SER A 173 22.80 -0.36 -11.71
C SER A 173 22.79 -1.86 -11.44
N PHE A 174 22.30 -2.68 -12.37
CA PHE A 174 22.33 -4.14 -12.20
C PHE A 174 23.73 -4.68 -11.86
N ASN A 175 24.77 -4.05 -12.42
CA ASN A 175 26.17 -4.37 -12.12
C ASN A 175 26.58 -3.98 -10.69
N GLU A 176 26.13 -2.83 -10.19
CA GLU A 176 26.39 -2.42 -8.80
C GLU A 176 25.61 -3.29 -7.81
N GLN A 177 24.41 -3.74 -8.18
CA GLN A 177 23.64 -4.73 -7.42
C GLN A 177 24.37 -6.08 -7.38
N GLU A 178 24.95 -6.52 -8.50
CA GLU A 178 25.72 -7.76 -8.55
C GLU A 178 27.04 -7.67 -7.76
N ALA A 179 27.74 -6.54 -7.82
CA ALA A 179 28.96 -6.29 -7.06
C ALA A 179 28.70 -6.29 -5.54
N LEU A 180 27.62 -5.63 -5.10
CA LEU A 180 27.17 -5.64 -3.71
C LEU A 180 26.87 -7.07 -3.22
N LEU A 181 26.21 -7.88 -4.07
CA LEU A 181 25.91 -9.28 -3.75
C LEU A 181 27.18 -10.14 -3.64
N ARG A 182 28.23 -9.86 -4.42
CA ARG A 182 29.53 -10.56 -4.32
C ARG A 182 30.27 -10.22 -3.02
N GLU A 183 30.32 -8.96 -2.62
CA GLU A 183 30.98 -8.57 -1.37
C GLU A 183 30.28 -9.15 -0.13
N LEU A 184 28.95 -9.14 -0.10
CA LEU A 184 28.16 -9.74 0.98
C LEU A 184 28.36 -11.26 1.08
N ALA A 185 28.55 -11.94 -0.06
CA ALA A 185 28.84 -13.37 -0.08
C ALA A 185 30.25 -13.69 0.48
N LYS A 186 31.25 -12.85 0.19
CA LYS A 186 32.63 -13.03 0.67
C LYS A 186 32.72 -12.88 2.20
N LYS A 187 32.11 -11.83 2.75
CA LYS A 187 32.11 -11.52 4.19
C LYS A 187 31.38 -12.57 5.06
N ARG A 188 30.47 -13.36 4.47
CA ARG A 188 29.75 -14.45 5.14
C ARG A 188 30.53 -15.77 5.18
N ARG A 189 31.57 -15.89 4.34
CA ARG A 189 32.46 -17.06 4.29
C ARG A 189 33.62 -16.94 5.29
N ASP A 190 33.96 -15.70 5.66
CA ASP A 190 34.99 -15.36 6.64
C ASP A 190 34.45 -15.23 8.09
N ARG A 191 33.17 -15.58 8.31
CA ARG A 191 32.51 -15.69 9.62
C ARG A 191 32.06 -17.13 9.84
#